data_AF-A5IYH6-F1
#
_entry.id   AF-A5IYH6-F1
#
_cell.length_a   1.000
_cell.length_b   1.000
_cell.length_c   1.000
_cell.angle_alpha   90.00
_cell.angle_beta   90.00
_cell.angle_gamma   90.00
#
_symmetry.space_group_name_H-M   'P 1'
#
loop_
_entity.id
_entity.type
_entity.pdbx_description
1 polymer ?
#
loop_
_entity_poly.entity_id
_entity_poly.type
_entity_poly.pdbx_seq_one_letter_code
_entity_poly.pdbx_strand_id
1 'polypeptide(L)'
;MSRLLIGKVYKQRNKENKLPIAKSKFGDDIISHGVNRPYLIFYSDNKVYYLSAKSVSDKNRKATEDDKGNLILKTDLYGDDKEIAVDCSVINVMDRKLFESLYVEDSEWNNVQTSAAIYDKVMQKIYENINRIGYFEVAGFSETETLWKNNDEALKNKKVYEAIIKKYCEYYSKQLSDEITNNMNDLFFNSLERKYKNIIYESQKEKRGFTL
;
A
#
# COMPACT_ATOMS: atom_id res chain seq x y z
N MET A 1 6.17 -6.08 19.97
CA MET A 1 6.16 -5.22 18.76
C MET A 1 4.94 -5.54 17.92
N SER A 2 4.32 -4.53 17.32
CA SER A 2 3.21 -4.70 16.39
C SER A 2 3.61 -5.60 15.23
N ARG A 3 2.78 -6.61 14.93
CA ARG A 3 3.00 -7.49 13.78
C ARG A 3 2.43 -6.89 12.49
N LEU A 4 1.76 -5.74 12.51
CA LEU A 4 1.17 -5.18 11.28
C LEU A 4 1.98 -3.96 10.80
N LEU A 5 2.09 -3.80 9.47
CA LEU A 5 2.58 -2.55 8.87
C LEU A 5 1.37 -1.81 8.29
N ILE A 6 1.02 -0.67 8.87
CA ILE A 6 -0.14 0.13 8.46
C ILE A 6 0.32 1.57 8.25
N GLY A 7 0.13 2.08 7.03
CA GLY A 7 0.58 3.42 6.67
C GLY A 7 2.11 3.59 6.70
N LYS A 8 2.85 2.50 6.47
CA LYS A 8 4.32 2.53 6.45
C LYS A 8 4.84 2.86 5.06
N VAL A 9 5.90 3.65 4.98
CA VAL A 9 6.54 4.05 3.74
C VAL A 9 7.91 3.39 3.66
N TYR A 10 8.20 2.81 2.50
CA TYR A 10 9.50 2.22 2.17
C TYR A 10 9.99 2.78 0.84
N LYS A 11 11.26 3.13 0.75
CA LYS A 11 11.82 3.76 -0.45
C LYS A 11 13.20 3.24 -0.77
N GLN A 12 14.11 3.13 0.19
CA GLN A 12 15.51 2.84 -0.09
C GLN A 12 15.80 1.34 -0.18
N ARG A 13 15.91 0.83 -1.41
CA ARG A 13 16.20 -0.59 -1.67
C ARG A 13 17.70 -0.90 -1.62
N ASN A 14 18.02 -2.15 -1.30
CA ASN A 14 19.37 -2.70 -1.42
C ASN A 14 19.84 -2.60 -2.87
N LYS A 15 21.11 -2.23 -3.09
CA LYS A 15 21.67 -1.99 -4.44
C LYS A 15 21.74 -3.25 -5.31
N GLU A 16 21.65 -4.42 -4.69
CA GLU A 16 21.84 -5.74 -5.30
C GLU A 16 20.64 -6.20 -6.12
N ASN A 17 19.41 -5.84 -5.72
CA ASN A 17 18.20 -6.20 -6.47
C ASN A 17 17.56 -4.94 -7.07
N LYS A 18 17.71 -4.79 -8.39
CA LYS A 18 17.11 -3.70 -9.18
C LYS A 18 15.83 -4.09 -9.91
N LEU A 19 15.37 -5.32 -9.72
CA LEU A 19 14.22 -5.86 -10.44
C LEU A 19 12.93 -5.14 -10.00
N PRO A 20 11.98 -4.92 -10.91
CA PRO A 20 10.75 -4.20 -10.61
C PRO A 20 9.89 -5.00 -9.63
N ILE A 21 9.39 -4.33 -8.59
CA ILE A 21 8.48 -4.97 -7.62
C ILE A 21 7.05 -4.47 -7.74
N ALA A 22 6.74 -3.64 -8.74
CA ALA A 22 5.41 -3.10 -8.92
C ALA A 22 5.05 -3.05 -10.40
N LYS A 23 3.76 -3.21 -10.68
CA LYS A 23 3.17 -3.06 -12.01
C LYS A 23 2.25 -1.83 -12.08
N SER A 24 2.12 -1.31 -13.29
CA SER A 24 1.11 -0.31 -13.67
C SER A 24 -0.26 -0.96 -13.83
N LYS A 25 -1.31 -0.15 -14.02
CA LYS A 25 -2.67 -0.66 -14.26
C LYS A 25 -2.81 -1.47 -15.53
N PHE A 26 -1.86 -1.31 -16.46
CA PHE A 26 -1.81 -2.06 -17.71
C PHE A 26 -0.98 -3.36 -17.59
N GLY A 27 -0.40 -3.63 -16.41
CA GLY A 27 0.44 -4.79 -16.17
C GLY A 27 1.91 -4.60 -16.54
N ASP A 28 2.30 -3.41 -16.99
CA ASP A 28 3.70 -3.08 -17.29
C ASP A 28 4.51 -2.94 -16.01
N ASP A 29 5.74 -3.42 -16.01
CA ASP A 29 6.65 -3.24 -14.88
C ASP A 29 7.00 -1.77 -14.68
N ILE A 30 6.99 -1.33 -13.42
CA ILE A 30 7.41 0.01 -13.04
C ILE A 30 8.94 0.00 -12.88
N ILE A 31 9.63 0.31 -13.97
CA ILE A 31 11.10 0.24 -14.08
C ILE A 31 11.77 1.60 -13.78
N SER A 32 11.02 2.72 -13.83
CA SER A 32 11.57 4.08 -13.94
C SER A 32 11.91 4.81 -12.60
N HIS A 33 13.05 5.53 -12.66
CA HIS A 33 13.71 6.41 -11.65
C HIS A 33 14.38 5.74 -10.44
N GLY A 34 15.02 4.60 -10.71
CA GLY A 34 15.90 3.92 -9.77
C GLY A 34 15.13 3.09 -8.75
N VAL A 35 15.86 2.19 -8.10
CA VAL A 35 15.36 1.31 -7.04
C VAL A 35 14.75 2.04 -5.84
N ASN A 36 14.79 3.38 -5.81
CA ASN A 36 14.41 4.22 -4.69
C ASN A 36 13.04 4.90 -4.87
N ARG A 37 12.10 4.22 -5.52
CA ARG A 37 10.71 4.67 -5.60
C ARG A 37 10.03 4.45 -4.24
N PRO A 38 9.29 5.44 -3.70
CA PRO A 38 8.53 5.24 -2.48
C PRO A 38 7.31 4.36 -2.71
N TYR A 39 7.08 3.44 -1.79
CA TYR A 39 5.93 2.56 -1.69
C TYR A 39 5.20 2.79 -0.37
N LEU A 40 3.89 3.02 -0.46
CA LEU A 40 3.02 3.12 0.71
C LEU A 40 2.38 1.77 0.98
N ILE A 41 2.65 1.21 2.15
CA ILE A 41 2.01 0.01 2.67
C ILE A 41 0.74 0.43 3.40
N PHE A 42 -0.42 0.20 2.79
CA PHE A 42 -1.69 0.52 3.46
C PHE A 42 -2.08 -0.56 4.48
N TYR A 43 -1.61 -1.80 4.27
CA TYR A 43 -1.80 -2.91 5.20
C TYR A 43 -0.73 -3.99 5.00
N SER A 44 -0.33 -4.65 6.09
CA SER A 44 0.51 -5.83 6.03
C SER A 44 0.32 -6.74 7.24
N ASP A 45 0.32 -8.05 7.01
CA ASP A 45 0.46 -9.11 8.01
C ASP A 45 1.61 -10.08 7.66
N ASN A 46 1.31 -11.25 7.10
CA ASN A 46 2.24 -12.13 6.41
C ASN A 46 2.49 -11.67 4.97
N LYS A 47 1.57 -10.89 4.39
CA LYS A 47 1.77 -10.22 3.09
C LYS A 47 1.85 -8.71 3.27
N VAL A 48 2.46 -8.03 2.30
CA VAL A 48 2.50 -6.57 2.22
C VAL A 48 1.62 -6.14 1.05
N TYR A 49 0.67 -5.25 1.30
CA TYR A 49 -0.18 -4.65 0.28
C TYR A 49 0.21 -3.19 0.11
N TYR A 50 0.72 -2.85 -1.06
CA TYR A 50 1.41 -1.58 -1.27
C TYR A 50 1.07 -0.92 -2.60
N LEU A 51 1.17 0.41 -2.56
CA LEU A 51 0.94 1.31 -3.68
C LEU A 51 2.24 2.00 -4.05
N SER A 52 2.42 2.25 -5.34
CA SER A 52 3.59 2.99 -5.82
C SER A 52 3.32 4.49 -5.82
N ALA A 53 4.31 5.29 -5.43
CA ALA A 53 4.23 6.75 -5.54
C ALA A 53 5.33 7.30 -6.45
N LYS A 54 5.02 8.36 -7.21
CA LYS A 54 5.97 9.08 -8.08
C LYS A 54 5.92 10.57 -7.81
N SER A 55 7.04 11.26 -8.02
CA SER A 55 7.02 12.73 -8.03
C SER A 55 6.26 13.26 -9.26
N VAL A 56 5.49 14.33 -9.05
CA VAL A 56 4.84 15.07 -10.13
C VAL A 56 5.78 16.18 -10.59
N SER A 57 5.97 16.29 -11.89
CA SER A 57 6.82 17.29 -12.55
C SER A 57 6.12 17.76 -13.81
N ASP A 58 6.53 18.88 -14.38
CA ASP A 58 5.89 19.43 -15.58
C ASP A 58 5.89 18.44 -16.76
N LYS A 59 6.91 17.58 -16.85
CA LYS A 59 7.02 16.53 -17.88
C LYS A 59 5.94 15.46 -17.78
N ASN A 60 5.48 15.12 -16.58
CA ASN A 60 4.54 14.02 -16.35
C ASN A 60 3.17 14.48 -15.80
N ARG A 61 2.99 15.78 -15.56
CA ARG A 61 1.80 16.37 -14.92
C ARG A 61 0.51 15.98 -15.63
N LYS A 62 0.40 16.30 -16.92
CA LYS A 62 -0.81 16.04 -17.71
C LYS A 62 -1.21 14.56 -17.66
N ALA A 63 -0.28 13.66 -17.98
CA ALA A 63 -0.54 12.21 -17.93
C ALA A 63 -0.92 11.72 -16.52
N THR A 64 -0.44 12.38 -15.47
CA THR A 64 -0.75 12.03 -14.08
C THR A 64 -2.14 12.51 -13.65
N GLU A 65 -2.55 13.70 -14.10
CA GLU A 65 -3.87 14.32 -13.82
C GLU A 65 -5.01 13.69 -14.64
N ASP A 66 -4.69 13.23 -15.86
CA ASP A 66 -5.62 12.52 -16.74
C ASP A 66 -5.98 11.14 -16.16
N ASP A 67 -5.05 10.51 -15.44
CA ASP A 67 -5.28 9.23 -14.80
C ASP A 67 -6.01 9.37 -13.46
N LYS A 68 -7.34 9.18 -13.51
CA LYS A 68 -8.25 9.27 -12.35
C LYS A 68 -7.99 8.21 -11.28
N GLY A 69 -7.16 7.21 -11.58
CA GLY A 69 -6.65 6.24 -10.63
C GLY A 69 -5.69 6.84 -9.59
N ASN A 70 -5.03 7.95 -9.93
CA ASN A 70 -4.05 8.59 -9.05
C ASN A 70 -4.69 9.44 -7.96
N LEU A 71 -4.05 9.47 -6.80
CA LEU A 71 -4.20 10.51 -5.79
C LEU A 71 -3.01 11.48 -5.90
N ILE A 72 -3.26 12.74 -6.24
CA ILE A 72 -2.24 13.78 -6.25
C ILE A 72 -2.21 14.46 -4.88
N LEU A 73 -1.03 14.53 -4.27
CA LEU A 73 -0.78 15.14 -2.96
C LEU A 73 0.25 16.26 -3.12
N LYS A 74 0.03 17.38 -2.45
CA LYS A 74 0.98 18.51 -2.44
C LYS A 74 2.22 18.24 -1.59
N THR A 75 2.07 17.44 -0.54
CA THR A 75 3.19 16.92 0.26
C THR A 75 3.48 15.47 -0.10
N ASP A 76 4.71 15.03 0.12
CA ASP A 76 5.07 13.64 -0.08
C ASP A 76 4.62 12.75 1.10
N LEU A 77 4.93 11.46 1.02
CA LEU A 77 4.52 10.48 2.03
C LEU A 77 5.24 10.65 3.39
N TYR A 78 6.31 11.43 3.44
CA TYR A 78 7.10 11.76 4.63
C TYR A 78 6.65 13.09 5.25
N GLY A 79 5.85 13.88 4.54
CA GLY A 79 5.34 15.17 4.99
C GLY A 79 6.09 16.38 4.41
N ASP A 80 7.07 16.15 3.53
CA ASP A 80 7.82 17.24 2.90
C ASP A 80 6.99 17.93 1.81
N ASP A 81 7.24 19.24 1.59
CA ASP A 81 6.57 20.04 0.55
C ASP A 81 7.07 19.65 -0.85
N LYS A 82 6.54 18.53 -1.34
CA LYS A 82 6.89 17.95 -2.63
C LYS A 82 5.68 17.22 -3.21
N GLU A 83 5.24 17.69 -4.38
CA GLU A 83 4.08 17.12 -5.04
C GLU A 83 4.36 15.69 -5.55
N ILE A 84 3.49 14.77 -5.17
CA ILE A 84 3.55 13.36 -5.58
C ILE A 84 2.20 12.88 -6.08
N ALA A 85 2.23 11.77 -6.82
CA ALA A 85 1.05 11.00 -7.18
C ALA A 85 1.21 9.57 -6.66
N VAL A 86 0.23 9.11 -5.89
CA VAL A 86 0.08 7.71 -5.46
C VAL A 86 -0.83 7.01 -6.46
N ASP A 87 -0.37 5.89 -7.02
CA ASP A 87 -1.20 5.07 -7.91
C ASP A 87 -2.15 4.21 -7.06
N CYS A 88 -3.39 4.67 -6.93
CA CYS A 88 -4.47 3.95 -6.23
C CYS A 88 -5.32 3.11 -7.18
N SER A 89 -4.87 2.89 -8.43
CA SER A 89 -5.52 1.99 -9.40
C SER A 89 -4.89 0.60 -9.44
N VAL A 90 -3.80 0.37 -8.70
CA VAL A 90 -3.14 -0.92 -8.62
C VAL A 90 -2.71 -1.22 -7.21
N ILE A 91 -3.05 -2.42 -6.73
CA ILE A 91 -2.50 -2.98 -5.50
C ILE A 91 -1.44 -4.00 -5.88
N ASN A 92 -0.19 -3.74 -5.46
CA ASN A 92 0.88 -4.71 -5.55
C ASN A 92 1.00 -5.47 -4.23
N VAL A 93 1.34 -6.76 -4.32
CA VAL A 93 1.44 -7.65 -3.16
C VAL A 93 2.72 -8.46 -3.20
N MET A 94 3.27 -8.72 -2.03
CA MET A 94 4.44 -9.56 -1.85
C MET A 94 4.38 -10.26 -0.49
N ASP A 95 5.04 -11.41 -0.37
CA ASP A 95 5.35 -11.96 0.95
C ASP A 95 6.14 -10.93 1.76
N ARG A 96 5.81 -10.78 3.04
CA ARG A 96 6.41 -9.73 3.86
C ARG A 96 7.91 -9.91 4.07
N LYS A 97 8.37 -11.14 4.33
CA LYS A 97 9.79 -11.39 4.55
C LYS A 97 10.58 -11.10 3.28
N LEU A 98 10.03 -11.51 2.13
CA LEU A 98 10.61 -11.18 0.84
C LEU A 98 10.66 -9.65 0.66
N PHE A 99 9.55 -8.94 0.91
CA PHE A 99 9.49 -7.48 0.77
C PHE A 99 10.53 -6.77 1.63
N GLU A 100 10.55 -7.04 2.93
CA GLU A 100 11.46 -6.39 3.89
C GLU A 100 12.94 -6.66 3.55
N SER A 101 13.27 -7.86 3.03
CA SER A 101 14.65 -8.21 2.62
C SER A 101 15.21 -7.36 1.46
N LEU A 102 14.34 -6.68 0.70
CA LEU A 102 14.75 -5.85 -0.42
C LEU A 102 15.22 -4.45 -0.01
N TYR A 103 15.04 -4.06 1.24
CA TYR A 103 15.29 -2.71 1.72
C TYR A 103 16.51 -2.64 2.63
N VAL A 104 17.17 -1.47 2.61
CA VAL A 104 18.30 -1.19 3.50
C VAL A 104 17.78 -1.11 4.93
N GLU A 105 18.33 -1.94 5.81
CA GLU A 105 18.08 -1.91 7.25
C GLU A 105 18.49 -0.56 7.84
N ASP A 106 17.71 -0.05 8.82
CA ASP A 106 17.93 1.23 9.51
C ASP A 106 18.03 2.50 8.63
N SER A 107 17.62 2.42 7.35
CA SER A 107 17.49 3.62 6.52
C SER A 107 16.35 4.50 7.02
N GLU A 108 16.62 5.81 7.20
CA GLU A 108 15.63 6.83 7.57
C GLU A 108 14.44 6.92 6.59
N TRP A 109 14.60 6.40 5.37
CA TRP A 109 13.57 6.36 4.32
C TRP A 109 12.72 5.08 4.30
N ASN A 110 12.93 4.17 5.25
CA ASN A 110 12.24 2.88 5.33
C ASN A 110 11.50 2.74 6.66
N ASN A 111 10.37 2.02 6.64
CA ASN A 111 9.50 1.83 7.81
C ASN A 111 9.01 3.15 8.46
N VAL A 112 8.93 4.24 7.69
CA VAL A 112 8.47 5.54 8.19
C VAL A 112 6.95 5.56 8.26
N GLN A 113 6.39 6.10 9.34
CA GLN A 113 4.94 6.28 9.46
C GLN A 113 4.49 7.50 8.64
N THR A 114 3.58 7.31 7.70
CA THR A 114 2.91 8.44 7.02
C THR A 114 1.86 9.08 7.94
N SER A 115 1.36 10.26 7.60
CA SER A 115 0.31 10.91 8.40
C SER A 115 -1.05 10.24 8.23
N ALA A 116 -1.88 10.30 9.27
CA ALA A 116 -3.26 9.83 9.28
C ALA A 116 -4.08 10.48 8.17
N ALA A 117 -3.85 11.77 7.88
CA ALA A 117 -4.52 12.48 6.80
C ALA A 117 -4.13 11.96 5.41
N ILE A 118 -2.84 11.65 5.17
CA ILE A 118 -2.40 11.03 3.91
C ILE A 118 -2.98 9.62 3.80
N TYR A 119 -2.91 8.83 4.88
CA TYR A 119 -3.44 7.48 4.92
C TYR A 119 -4.95 7.46 4.59
N ASP A 120 -5.73 8.34 5.22
CA ASP A 120 -7.17 8.43 4.99
C ASP A 120 -7.50 8.77 3.53
N LYS A 121 -6.86 9.81 2.97
CA LYS A 121 -7.04 10.18 1.56
C LYS A 121 -6.70 9.03 0.62
N VAL A 122 -5.61 8.31 0.91
CA VAL A 122 -5.21 7.14 0.13
C VAL A 122 -6.29 6.06 0.20
N MET A 123 -6.74 5.68 1.39
CA MET A 123 -7.75 4.64 1.56
C MET A 123 -9.07 4.99 0.88
N GLN A 124 -9.53 6.24 1.00
CA GLN A 124 -10.72 6.73 0.30
C GLN A 124 -10.54 6.64 -1.22
N LYS A 125 -9.36 7.02 -1.75
CA LYS A 125 -9.09 6.93 -3.18
C LYS A 125 -9.05 5.49 -3.69
N ILE A 126 -8.47 4.57 -2.93
CA ILE A 126 -8.51 3.13 -3.27
C ILE A 126 -9.96 2.66 -3.30
N TYR A 127 -10.79 3.08 -2.34
CA TYR A 127 -12.19 2.69 -2.24
C TYR A 127 -13.02 3.19 -3.44
N GLU A 128 -12.81 4.43 -3.89
CA GLU A 128 -13.39 4.92 -5.15
C GLU A 128 -13.05 4.02 -6.35
N ASN A 129 -11.83 3.48 -6.38
CA ASN A 129 -11.32 2.65 -7.46
C ASN A 129 -11.59 1.15 -7.28
N ILE A 130 -12.24 0.71 -6.19
CA ILE A 130 -12.23 -0.68 -5.73
C ILE A 130 -12.71 -1.69 -6.79
N ASN A 131 -13.66 -1.29 -7.64
CA ASN A 131 -14.23 -2.14 -8.69
C ASN A 131 -13.36 -2.26 -9.94
N ARG A 132 -12.30 -1.45 -10.07
CA ARG A 132 -11.44 -1.36 -11.26
C ARG A 132 -9.95 -1.50 -10.94
N ILE A 133 -9.64 -1.90 -9.71
CA ILE A 133 -8.27 -1.98 -9.23
C ILE A 133 -7.55 -3.18 -9.86
N GLY A 134 -6.39 -2.91 -10.46
CA GLY A 134 -5.45 -3.93 -10.89
C GLY A 134 -4.80 -4.58 -9.68
N TYR A 135 -4.47 -5.87 -9.79
CA TYR A 135 -3.86 -6.62 -8.70
C TYR A 135 -2.73 -7.48 -9.23
N PHE A 136 -1.54 -7.34 -8.63
CA PHE A 136 -0.36 -8.09 -9.02
C PHE A 136 0.41 -8.55 -7.79
N GLU A 137 0.80 -9.83 -7.78
CA GLU A 137 1.54 -10.41 -6.66
C GLU A 137 2.89 -10.96 -7.13
N VAL A 138 3.95 -10.57 -6.44
CA VAL A 138 5.29 -11.10 -6.67
C VAL A 138 5.40 -12.49 -6.05
N ALA A 139 5.81 -13.46 -6.87
CA ALA A 139 6.13 -14.82 -6.46
C ALA A 139 7.57 -14.94 -5.96
N GLY A 140 8.49 -14.17 -6.56
CA GLY A 140 9.92 -14.21 -6.26
C GLY A 140 10.75 -13.49 -7.31
N PHE A 141 12.04 -13.78 -7.33
CA PHE A 141 12.99 -13.22 -8.29
C PHE A 141 13.83 -14.35 -8.89
N SER A 142 14.08 -14.30 -10.19
CA SER A 142 15.20 -15.00 -10.81
C SER A 142 16.43 -14.10 -10.81
N GLU A 143 17.51 -14.53 -11.45
CA GLU A 143 18.69 -13.69 -11.67
C GLU A 143 18.39 -12.44 -12.52
N THR A 144 17.38 -12.52 -13.41
CA THR A 144 17.15 -11.50 -14.45
C THR A 144 15.77 -10.88 -14.42
N GLU A 145 14.78 -11.49 -13.75
CA GLU A 145 13.40 -11.02 -13.80
C GLU A 145 12.65 -11.21 -12.48
N THR A 146 11.62 -10.37 -12.29
CA THR A 146 10.64 -10.57 -11.23
C THR A 146 9.62 -11.60 -11.68
N LEU A 147 9.45 -12.63 -10.86
CA LEU A 147 8.45 -13.67 -11.10
C LEU A 147 7.13 -13.21 -10.49
N TRP A 148 6.09 -13.15 -11.31
CA TRP A 148 4.74 -12.75 -10.90
C TRP A 148 3.84 -13.98 -10.79
N LYS A 149 2.95 -13.99 -9.80
CA LYS A 149 1.93 -15.04 -9.69
C LYS A 149 0.90 -14.90 -10.82
N ASN A 150 0.29 -16.04 -11.17
CA ASN A 150 -0.84 -16.04 -12.08
C ASN A 150 -2.04 -15.30 -11.45
N ASN A 151 -2.94 -14.81 -12.30
CA ASN A 151 -4.08 -14.00 -11.86
C ASN A 151 -5.03 -14.75 -10.91
N ASP A 152 -5.17 -16.07 -11.06
CA ASP A 152 -6.11 -16.87 -10.25
C ASP A 152 -5.67 -16.99 -8.78
N GLU A 153 -4.37 -17.16 -8.52
CA GLU A 153 -3.82 -17.13 -7.17
C GLU A 153 -3.89 -15.73 -6.56
N ALA A 154 -3.65 -14.72 -7.40
CA ALA A 154 -3.70 -13.32 -7.04
C ALA A 154 -5.13 -12.92 -6.58
N LEU A 155 -6.16 -13.41 -7.29
CA LEU A 155 -7.57 -13.17 -6.98
C LEU A 155 -8.02 -13.75 -5.62
N LYS A 156 -7.33 -14.76 -5.07
CA LYS A 156 -7.65 -15.28 -3.72
C LYS A 156 -7.32 -14.28 -2.62
N ASN A 157 -6.29 -13.45 -2.82
CA ASN A 157 -5.88 -12.41 -1.86
C ASN A 157 -6.73 -11.15 -1.94
N LYS A 158 -7.55 -11.04 -2.99
CA LYS A 158 -8.53 -9.97 -3.21
C LYS A 158 -9.46 -9.75 -2.02
N LYS A 159 -10.02 -10.83 -1.51
CA LYS A 159 -11.02 -10.76 -0.44
C LYS A 159 -10.51 -10.08 0.83
N VAL A 160 -9.24 -10.28 1.17
CA VAL A 160 -8.65 -9.72 2.41
C VAL A 160 -8.52 -8.20 2.28
N TYR A 161 -7.89 -7.71 1.20
CA TYR A 161 -7.69 -6.27 1.06
C TYR A 161 -9.02 -5.54 0.85
N GLU A 162 -9.96 -6.12 0.10
CA GLU A 162 -11.27 -5.51 -0.12
C GLU A 162 -12.03 -5.34 1.20
N ALA A 163 -12.00 -6.35 2.07
CA ALA A 163 -12.62 -6.26 3.39
C ALA A 163 -12.00 -5.13 4.22
N ILE A 164 -10.67 -4.99 4.20
CA ILE A 164 -9.95 -3.95 4.92
C ILE A 164 -10.34 -2.56 4.41
N ILE A 165 -10.33 -2.35 3.09
CA ILE A 165 -10.64 -1.05 2.47
C ILE A 165 -12.09 -0.67 2.73
N LYS A 166 -13.03 -1.60 2.52
CA LYS A 166 -14.47 -1.36 2.75
C LYS A 166 -14.73 -1.03 4.21
N LYS A 167 -14.27 -1.87 5.15
CA LYS A 167 -14.48 -1.62 6.59
C LYS A 167 -13.85 -0.31 7.03
N TYR A 168 -12.67 0.02 6.51
CA TYR A 168 -12.05 1.31 6.80
C TYR A 168 -12.94 2.47 6.34
N CYS A 169 -13.32 2.51 5.06
CA CYS A 169 -14.01 3.66 4.49
C CYS A 169 -15.46 3.78 4.98
N GLU A 170 -16.17 2.67 5.16
CA GLU A 170 -17.57 2.65 5.56
C GLU A 170 -17.77 2.91 7.07
N TYR A 171 -16.80 2.54 7.90
CA TYR A 171 -16.96 2.58 9.36
C TYR A 171 -15.83 3.33 10.08
N TYR A 172 -14.57 2.98 9.81
CA TYR A 172 -13.48 3.42 10.68
C TYR A 172 -13.01 4.84 10.42
N SER A 173 -13.01 5.29 9.16
CA SER A 173 -12.65 6.68 8.81
C SER A 173 -13.51 7.68 9.59
N LYS A 174 -14.83 7.43 9.68
CA LYS A 174 -15.74 8.25 10.51
C LYS A 174 -15.46 8.15 12.01
N GLN A 175 -15.11 6.96 12.51
CA GLN A 175 -14.81 6.77 13.93
C GLN A 175 -13.48 7.38 14.36
N LEU A 176 -12.58 7.64 13.40
CA LEU A 176 -11.23 8.16 13.62
C LEU A 176 -11.09 9.60 13.11
N SER A 177 -12.21 10.28 12.82
CA SER A 177 -12.19 11.63 12.24
C SER A 177 -11.49 12.62 13.14
N ASP A 178 -11.69 12.50 14.46
CA ASP A 178 -11.11 13.41 15.44
C ASP A 178 -9.58 13.23 15.50
N GLU A 179 -9.08 12.00 15.45
CA GLU A 179 -7.64 11.73 15.39
C GLU A 179 -7.02 12.24 14.10
N ILE A 180 -7.74 12.15 12.97
CA ILE A 180 -7.30 12.72 11.69
C ILE A 180 -7.25 14.25 11.76
N THR A 181 -8.34 14.90 12.18
CA THR A 181 -8.48 16.36 12.23
C THR A 181 -7.51 16.99 13.22
N ASN A 182 -7.28 16.35 14.37
CA ASN A 182 -6.39 16.84 15.41
C ASN A 182 -4.94 16.35 15.25
N ASN A 183 -4.60 15.71 14.11
CA ASN A 183 -3.26 15.21 13.78
C ASN A 183 -2.66 14.26 14.85
N MET A 184 -3.51 13.43 15.47
CA MET A 184 -3.12 12.45 16.49
C MET A 184 -2.63 11.14 15.85
N ASN A 185 -1.52 11.21 15.10
CA ASN A 185 -1.02 10.09 14.27
C ASN A 185 -0.86 8.77 15.04
N ASP A 186 -0.21 8.80 16.21
CA ASP A 186 0.03 7.58 16.97
C ASP A 186 -1.27 6.94 17.46
N LEU A 187 -2.22 7.75 17.94
CA LEU A 187 -3.54 7.26 18.37
C LEU A 187 -4.31 6.68 17.19
N PHE A 188 -4.29 7.34 16.03
CA PHE A 188 -4.92 6.88 14.80
C PHE A 188 -4.43 5.47 14.41
N PHE A 189 -3.11 5.28 14.26
CA PHE A 189 -2.56 3.99 13.81
C PHE A 189 -2.70 2.89 14.87
N ASN A 190 -2.58 3.22 16.17
CA ASN A 190 -2.83 2.27 17.25
C ASN A 190 -4.28 1.78 17.27
N SER A 191 -5.24 2.69 17.09
CA SER A 191 -6.67 2.34 17.00
C SER A 191 -6.95 1.50 15.76
N LEU A 192 -6.33 1.84 14.63
CA LEU A 192 -6.51 1.12 13.38
C LEU A 192 -5.94 -0.30 13.43
N GLU A 193 -4.78 -0.49 14.05
CA GLU A 193 -4.18 -1.82 14.25
C GLU A 193 -5.13 -2.76 15.01
N ARG A 194 -5.77 -2.27 16.09
CA ARG A 194 -6.75 -3.05 16.85
C ARG A 194 -7.95 -3.44 15.99
N LYS A 195 -8.47 -2.50 15.20
CA LYS A 195 -9.63 -2.72 14.32
C LYS A 195 -9.32 -3.75 13.22
N TYR A 196 -8.14 -3.68 12.60
CA TYR A 196 -7.76 -4.61 11.52
C TYR A 196 -7.48 -6.04 12.01
N LYS A 197 -6.92 -6.21 13.22
CA LYS A 197 -6.78 -7.55 13.82
C LYS A 197 -8.13 -8.28 13.93
N ASN A 198 -9.19 -7.54 14.25
CA ASN A 198 -10.54 -8.11 14.36
C ASN A 198 -11.08 -8.58 13.01
N ILE A 199 -10.89 -7.79 11.93
CA ILE A 199 -11.33 -8.18 10.58
C ILE A 199 -10.68 -9.50 10.15
N ILE A 200 -9.36 -9.64 10.36
CA ILE A 200 -8.65 -10.86 9.99
C ILE A 200 -9.15 -12.05 10.79
N TYR A 201 -9.33 -11.88 12.10
CA TYR A 201 -9.87 -12.93 12.96
C TYR A 201 -11.25 -13.40 12.48
N GLU A 202 -12.17 -12.49 12.19
CA GLU A 202 -13.52 -12.80 11.70
C GLU A 202 -13.47 -13.53 10.35
N SER A 203 -12.67 -13.04 9.39
CA SER A 203 -12.53 -13.66 8.06
C SER A 203 -11.90 -15.07 8.10
N GLN A 204 -11.11 -15.37 9.13
CA GLN A 204 -10.54 -16.70 9.34
C GLN A 204 -11.49 -17.62 10.12
N LYS A 205 -12.38 -17.08 10.96
CA LYS A 205 -13.39 -17.84 11.69
C LYS A 205 -14.45 -18.43 10.75
N GLU A 206 -14.89 -17.66 9.76
CA GLU A 206 -15.79 -18.14 8.70
C GLU A 206 -15.21 -19.32 7.91
N LYS A 207 -13.89 -19.31 7.66
CA LYS A 207 -13.19 -20.43 6.98
C LYS A 207 -13.06 -21.69 7.84
N ARG A 208 -13.20 -21.58 9.17
CA ARG A 208 -13.03 -22.70 10.11
C ARG A 208 -14.34 -23.38 10.50
N GLY A 209 -15.48 -22.97 9.94
CA GLY A 209 -16.76 -23.68 10.12
C GLY A 209 -17.31 -23.69 11.55
N PHE A 210 -16.87 -22.78 12.42
CA PHE A 210 -17.47 -22.60 13.74
C PHE A 210 -18.65 -21.64 13.65
N THR A 211 -19.78 -22.15 13.17
CA THR A 211 -21.10 -21.62 13.51
C THR A 211 -21.42 -22.08 14.93
N LEU A 212 -21.79 -21.13 15.79
CA LEU A 212 -22.40 -21.42 17.10
C LEU A 212 -23.74 -22.14 16.91
#